data_AF-A0A954P9N0-F1
#
_entry.id   AF-A0A954P9N0-F1
#
_cell.length_a   1.000
_cell.length_b   1.000
_cell.length_c   1.000
_cell.angle_alpha   90.00
_cell.angle_beta   90.00
_cell.angle_gamma   90.00
#
_symmetry.space_group_name_H-M   'P 1'
#
loop_
_entity.id
_entity.type
_entity.pdbx_description
1 polymer ?
#
loop_
_entity_poly.entity_id
_entity_poly.type
_entity_poly.pdbx_seq_one_letter_code
_entity_poly.pdbx_strand_id
1 'polypeptide(L)'
;MESCPILHWGDYDPVGIAEYLRLTQHCGDRVQTYIPNNLELLLKRHGKRKLITDQVEILGRLRGRSTNSHVARMIELFDKYRRGLEQELLLPTTE
;
A
#
# COMPACT_ATOMS: atom_id res chain seq x y z
N MET A 1 8.13 26.65 -13.25
CA MET A 1 8.49 25.22 -13.19
C MET A 1 7.18 24.45 -13.23
N GLU A 2 6.89 23.75 -14.32
CA GLU A 2 5.76 22.82 -14.34
C GLU A 2 6.07 21.67 -13.36
N SER A 3 5.11 21.33 -12.51
CA SER A 3 5.25 20.24 -11.55
C SER A 3 5.07 18.91 -12.28
N CYS A 4 6.10 18.04 -12.24
CA CYS A 4 5.96 16.66 -12.74
C CYS A 4 5.23 15.81 -11.69
N PRO A 5 4.01 15.30 -11.97
CA PRO A 5 3.30 14.41 -11.07
C PRO A 5 3.97 13.03 -11.02
N ILE A 6 3.92 12.40 -9.86
CA ILE A 6 4.50 11.08 -9.59
C ILE A 6 3.37 10.16 -9.18
N LEU A 7 3.11 9.13 -9.98
CA LEU A 7 2.18 8.06 -9.63
C LEU A 7 2.97 6.84 -9.17
N HIS A 8 2.83 6.51 -7.89
CA HIS A 8 3.46 5.35 -7.28
C HIS A 8 2.55 4.11 -7.35
N TRP A 9 3.11 3.02 -7.86
CA TRP A 9 2.51 1.69 -7.88
C TRP A 9 3.34 0.77 -7.00
N GLY A 10 3.04 0.76 -5.70
CA GLY A 10 3.69 -0.10 -4.72
C GLY A 10 2.87 -1.33 -4.40
N ASP A 11 3.48 -2.26 -3.67
CA ASP A 11 2.76 -3.36 -3.04
C ASP A 11 1.77 -2.84 -1.99
N TYR A 12 0.66 -3.55 -1.83
CA TYR A 12 -0.34 -3.28 -0.81
C TYR A 12 0.01 -4.07 0.45
N ASP A 13 1.17 -3.76 1.02
CA ASP A 13 1.72 -4.33 2.24
C ASP A 13 2.44 -3.24 3.08
N PRO A 14 2.84 -3.50 4.34
CA PRO A 14 3.49 -2.49 5.16
C PRO A 14 4.74 -1.83 4.54
N VAL A 15 5.58 -2.56 3.82
CA VAL A 15 6.76 -2.00 3.14
C VAL A 15 6.36 -1.05 2.01
N GLY A 16 5.42 -1.45 1.15
CA GLY A 16 4.92 -0.61 0.07
C GLY A 16 4.31 0.70 0.57
N ILE A 17 3.56 0.65 1.68
CA ILE A 17 3.03 1.87 2.32
C ILE A 17 4.15 2.74 2.90
N ALA A 18 5.21 2.15 3.45
CA ALA A 18 6.36 2.89 3.95
C ALA A 18 7.13 3.60 2.82
N GLU A 19 7.29 2.97 1.66
CA GLU A 19 7.92 3.59 0.49
C GLU A 19 7.06 4.72 -0.10
N TYR A 20 5.74 4.54 -0.17
CA TYR A 20 4.82 5.65 -0.51
C TYR A 20 5.01 6.84 0.43
N LEU A 21 5.06 6.60 1.75
CA LEU A 21 5.30 7.67 2.72
C LEU A 21 6.65 8.35 2.52
N ARG A 22 7.71 7.58 2.25
CA ARG A 22 9.04 8.13 1.95
C ARG A 22 9.01 9.01 0.69
N LEU A 23 8.28 8.62 -0.36
CA LEU A 23 8.11 9.44 -1.56
C LEU A 23 7.37 10.73 -1.23
N THR A 24 6.24 10.66 -0.52
CA THR A 24 5.47 11.86 -0.14
C THR A 24 6.31 12.82 0.71
N GLN A 25 7.18 12.32 1.59
CA GLN A 25 8.07 13.16 2.40
C GLN A 25 9.06 13.98 1.54
N HIS A 26 9.55 13.44 0.42
CA HIS A 26 10.56 14.11 -0.41
C HIS A 26 9.94 14.89 -1.59
N CYS A 27 8.78 14.48 -2.07
CA CYS A 27 8.16 15.02 -3.27
C CYS A 27 6.84 15.77 -3.01
N GLY A 28 6.33 15.74 -1.79
CA GLY A 28 5.10 16.41 -1.36
C GLY A 28 3.88 15.96 -2.16
N ASP A 29 3.02 16.93 -2.46
CA ASP A 29 1.73 16.73 -3.13
C ASP A 29 1.82 16.27 -4.59
N ARG A 30 3.04 16.14 -5.12
CA ARG A 30 3.27 15.55 -6.45
C ARG A 30 3.04 14.04 -6.45
N VAL A 31 3.08 13.40 -5.28
CA VAL A 31 2.99 11.94 -5.17
C VAL A 31 1.55 11.51 -4.96
N GLN A 32 1.07 10.69 -5.88
CA GLN A 32 -0.17 9.93 -5.76
C GLN A 32 0.16 8.44 -5.71
N THR A 33 -0.74 7.66 -5.11
CA THR A 33 -0.66 6.20 -5.14
C THR A 33 -1.83 5.63 -5.90
N TYR A 34 -1.61 4.56 -6.66
CA TYR A 34 -2.70 3.86 -7.33
C TYR A 34 -3.39 2.87 -6.38
N ILE A 35 -4.70 3.01 -6.21
CA ILE A 35 -5.53 2.12 -5.38
C ILE A 35 -6.68 1.58 -6.26
N PRO A 36 -6.72 0.27 -6.54
CA PRO A 36 -7.80 -0.30 -7.32
C PRO A 36 -9.10 -0.32 -6.49
N ASN A 37 -10.23 -0.01 -7.12
CA ASN A 37 -11.54 0.02 -6.45
C ASN A 37 -11.93 -1.32 -5.81
N ASN A 38 -11.43 -2.43 -6.34
CA ASN A 38 -11.65 -3.79 -5.84
C ASN A 38 -10.51 -4.31 -4.94
N LEU A 39 -9.64 -3.44 -4.40
CA LEU A 39 -8.49 -3.84 -3.57
C LEU A 39 -8.88 -4.80 -2.44
N GLU A 40 -9.98 -4.53 -1.73
CA GLU A 40 -10.43 -5.38 -0.63
C GLU A 40 -10.80 -6.80 -1.10
N LEU A 41 -11.37 -6.94 -2.30
CA LEU A 41 -11.67 -8.24 -2.91
C LEU A 41 -10.39 -8.96 -3.31
N LEU A 42 -9.45 -8.24 -3.94
CA LEU A 42 -8.15 -8.79 -4.34
C LEU A 42 -7.35 -9.28 -3.12
N LEU A 43 -7.32 -8.49 -2.05
CA LEU A 43 -6.67 -8.83 -0.79
C LEU A 43 -7.26 -10.10 -0.15
N LYS A 44 -8.59 -10.26 -0.18
CA LYS A 44 -9.26 -11.48 0.29
C LYS A 44 -8.87 -12.70 -0.53
N ARG A 45 -8.88 -12.57 -1.87
CA ARG A 45 -8.74 -13.69 -2.79
C ARG A 45 -7.30 -14.13 -2.96
N HIS A 46 -6.38 -13.17 -3.06
CA HIS A 46 -4.99 -13.41 -3.44
C HIS A 46 -3.98 -12.94 -2.39
N GLY A 47 -4.42 -12.22 -1.36
CA GLY A 47 -3.53 -11.67 -0.36
C GLY A 47 -2.80 -12.75 0.45
N LYS A 48 -1.54 -12.48 0.80
CA LYS A 48 -0.66 -13.41 1.50
C LYS A 48 -0.47 -12.96 2.95
N ARG A 49 -0.64 -13.87 3.90
CA ARG A 49 -0.43 -13.57 5.34
C ARG A 49 1.03 -13.21 5.65
N LYS A 50 1.98 -13.87 4.98
CA LYS A 50 3.42 -13.64 5.14
C LYS A 50 3.82 -12.17 4.98
N LEU A 51 3.19 -11.47 4.04
CA LEU A 51 3.44 -10.04 3.80
C LEU A 51 3.07 -9.14 4.99
N ILE A 52 2.20 -9.60 5.89
CA ILE A 52 1.92 -8.90 7.15
C ILE A 52 2.79 -9.43 8.29
N THR A 53 2.89 -10.76 8.44
CA THR A 53 3.61 -11.36 9.58
C THR A 53 5.10 -11.06 9.54
N ASP A 54 5.69 -10.98 8.36
CA ASP A 54 7.12 -10.73 8.19
C ASP A 54 7.45 -9.24 8.37
N GLN A 55 6.44 -8.37 8.36
CA GLN A 55 6.57 -6.91 8.36
C GLN A 55 5.84 -6.24 9.55
N VAL A 56 5.62 -6.98 10.65
CA VAL A 56 4.86 -6.51 11.83
C VAL A 56 5.48 -5.25 12.44
N GLU A 57 6.80 -5.14 12.49
CA GLU A 57 7.48 -3.97 13.02
C GLU A 57 7.17 -2.71 12.20
N ILE A 58 7.21 -2.83 10.86
CA ILE A 58 6.89 -1.74 9.94
C ILE A 58 5.42 -1.35 10.10
N LEU A 59 4.52 -2.33 10.16
CA LEU A 59 3.10 -2.09 10.43
C LEU A 59 2.89 -1.34 11.75
N GLY A 60 3.65 -1.69 12.80
CA GLY A 60 3.65 -0.97 14.07
C GLY A 60 4.01 0.51 13.91
N ARG A 61 5.06 0.82 13.15
CA ARG A 61 5.50 2.20 12.86
C ARG A 61 4.46 2.97 12.05
N LEU A 62 3.80 2.32 11.07
CA LEU A 62 2.77 2.93 10.23
C LEU A 62 1.54 3.40 11.04
N ARG A 63 1.23 2.75 12.16
CA ARG A 63 0.11 3.18 13.03
C ARG A 63 0.26 4.60 13.56
N GLY A 64 1.50 5.09 13.70
CA GLY A 64 1.79 6.49 14.04
C GLY A 64 1.67 7.49 12.89
N ARG A 65 1.15 7.07 11.72
CA ARG A 65 1.01 7.86 10.49
C ARG A 65 -0.40 7.81 9.89
N SER A 66 -1.41 7.41 10.68
CA SER A 66 -2.80 7.25 10.26
C SER A 66 -3.54 8.55 9.93
N THR A 67 -2.91 9.72 10.08
CA THR A 67 -3.46 11.00 9.57
C THR A 67 -3.49 11.04 8.03
N ASN A 68 -2.64 10.24 7.36
CA ASN A 68 -2.75 10.02 5.93
C ASN A 68 -3.87 9.00 5.65
N SER A 69 -4.86 9.40 4.84
CA SER A 69 -6.06 8.60 4.55
C SER A 69 -5.75 7.27 3.85
N HIS A 70 -4.74 7.22 2.97
CA HIS A 70 -4.30 5.99 2.35
C HIS A 70 -3.70 5.03 3.39
N VAL A 71 -2.80 5.54 4.25
CA VAL A 71 -2.20 4.73 5.34
C VAL A 71 -3.28 4.19 6.27
N ALA A 72 -4.24 5.03 6.67
CA ALA A 72 -5.35 4.63 7.54
C ALA A 72 -6.17 3.49 6.91
N ARG A 73 -6.57 3.66 5.64
CA ARG A 73 -7.32 2.65 4.89
C ARG A 73 -6.57 1.32 4.78
N MET A 74 -5.25 1.37 4.58
CA MET A 74 -4.43 0.16 4.48
C MET A 74 -4.30 -0.54 5.83
N ILE A 75 -4.11 0.20 6.93
CA ILE A 75 -4.10 -0.36 8.29
C ILE A 75 -5.43 -1.07 8.58
N GLU A 76 -6.58 -0.45 8.25
CA GLU A 76 -7.90 -1.09 8.42
C GLU A 76 -7.98 -2.44 7.69
N LEU A 77 -7.53 -2.48 6.43
CA LEU A 77 -7.52 -3.71 5.64
C LEU A 77 -6.58 -4.77 6.23
N PHE A 78 -5.39 -4.37 6.68
CA PHE A 78 -4.44 -5.28 7.33
C PHE A 78 -4.95 -5.82 8.66
N ASP A 79 -5.63 -5.00 9.46
CA ASP A 79 -6.23 -5.45 10.71
C ASP A 79 -7.41 -6.39 10.48
N LYS A 80 -8.23 -6.12 9.46
CA LYS A 80 -9.39 -6.93 9.11
C LYS A 80 -9.02 -8.28 8.48
N TYR A 81 -8.03 -8.30 7.59
CA TYR A 81 -7.72 -9.49 6.77
C TYR A 81 -6.41 -10.17 7.10
N ARG A 82 -5.50 -9.51 7.82
CA ARG A 82 -4.16 -10.02 8.16
C ARG A 82 -3.39 -10.53 6.93
N ARG A 83 -3.56 -9.84 5.79
CA ARG A 83 -2.96 -10.17 4.49
C ARG A 83 -2.47 -8.89 3.82
N GLY A 84 -1.36 -8.98 3.09
CA GLY A 84 -0.90 -7.98 2.13
C GLY A 84 -1.10 -8.51 0.70
N LEU A 85 -0.94 -7.66 -0.31
CA LEU A 85 -1.13 -8.03 -1.73
C LEU A 85 0.03 -7.46 -2.56
N GLU A 86 0.70 -8.32 -3.32
CA GLU A 86 1.72 -7.93 -4.30
C GLU A 86 1.08 -7.20 -5.48
N GLN A 87 1.75 -6.17 -6.01
CA GLN A 87 1.28 -5.34 -7.11
C GLN A 87 1.11 -6.16 -8.41
N GLU A 88 1.97 -7.15 -8.63
CA GLU A 88 1.95 -8.01 -9.82
C GLU A 88 0.60 -8.72 -10.04
N LEU A 89 -0.18 -8.92 -8.97
CA LEU A 89 -1.52 -9.52 -9.04
C LEU A 89 -2.58 -8.63 -9.71
N LEU A 90 -2.24 -7.37 -10.00
CA LEU A 90 -3.08 -6.49 -10.81
C LEU A 90 -2.94 -6.75 -12.31
N LEU A 91 -1.87 -7.44 -12.72
CA LEU A 91 -1.61 -7.73 -14.11
C LEU A 91 -2.38 -8.99 -14.54
N PRO A 92 -2.87 -9.04 -15.79
CA PRO A 92 -3.44 -10.27 -16.33
C PRO A 92 -2.38 -11.37 -16.33
N THR A 93 -2.75 -12.58 -15.91
CA THR A 93 -1.93 -13.75 -16.17
C THR A 93 -2.00 -14.03 -17.66
N THR A 94 -0.88 -13.90 -18.37
CA THR A 94 -0.75 -14.44 -19.73
C THR A 94 -0.86 -15.96 -19.64
N GLU A 95 -1.92 -16.51 -20.23
CA GLU A 95 -2.00 -17.93 -20.61
C GLU A 95 -1.22 -18.17 -21.92
#